data_AF-A0A4Q5Z8P8-F1
#
_entry.id   AF-A0A4Q5Z8P8-F1
#
_cell.length_a   1.000
_cell.length_b   1.000
_cell.length_c   1.000
_cell.angle_alpha   90.00
_cell.angle_beta   90.00
_cell.angle_gamma   90.00
#
_symmetry.space_group_name_H-M   'P 1'
#
loop_
_entity.id
_entity.type
_entity.pdbx_description
1 polymer ?
#
loop_
_entity_poly.entity_id
_entity_poly.type
_entity_poly.pdbx_seq_one_letter_code
_entity_poly.pdbx_strand_id
1 'polypeptide(L)'
;MKKILRFLLRIFLGILGFLILYAICSFVFSWITVKAETGQAPDVTVYLKTNGVHADIVVPVKNEFRDWTPDVPYADTRAGDSTLGYLAFGWGDKAFYLDTPTWADLKFSTAFRAAFALSTTAMHTTYYDTLVVDKSCIRFTMGAAQYRRLVDYLDKGFERDSLGRTIVIPTEARYGNNDAFYEGVGTYSLFRTCNTWAN
;
A
#
# COMPACT_ATOMS: atom_id res chain seq x y z
N MET A 1 42.91 7.33 -23.84
CA MET A 1 42.18 6.04 -23.83
C MET A 1 42.33 5.27 -22.51
N LYS A 2 43.53 4.81 -22.09
CA LYS A 2 43.70 4.01 -20.84
C LYS A 2 43.21 4.70 -19.54
N LYS A 3 43.36 6.02 -19.41
CA LYS A 3 42.88 6.79 -18.24
C LYS A 3 41.34 6.86 -18.16
N ILE A 4 40.67 7.08 -19.30
CA ILE A 4 39.21 7.11 -19.41
C ILE A 4 38.64 5.73 -19.08
N LEU A 5 39.22 4.66 -19.61
CA LEU A 5 38.79 3.29 -19.31
C LEU A 5 38.90 2.95 -17.81
N ARG A 6 40.01 3.33 -17.16
CA ARG A 6 40.18 3.15 -15.71
C ARG A 6 39.17 3.96 -14.90
N PHE A 7 38.83 5.17 -15.36
CA PHE A 7 37.82 6.01 -14.71
C PHE A 7 36.42 5.40 -14.82
N LEU A 8 36.01 4.98 -16.03
CA LEU A 8 34.74 4.29 -16.25
C LEU A 8 34.66 2.98 -15.44
N LEU A 9 35.75 2.21 -15.38
CA LEU A 9 35.80 1.00 -14.57
C LEU A 9 35.61 1.30 -13.07
N ARG A 10 36.20 2.37 -12.54
CA ARG A 10 36.00 2.76 -11.13
C ARG A 10 34.55 3.16 -10.85
N ILE A 11 33.91 3.90 -11.76
CA ILE A 11 32.48 4.24 -11.64
C ILE A 11 31.66 2.96 -11.64
N PHE A 12 31.89 2.07 -12.60
CA PHE A 12 31.18 0.79 -12.68
C PHE A 12 31.36 -0.05 -11.41
N LEU A 13 32.59 -0.22 -10.92
CA LEU A 13 32.88 -0.94 -9.68
C LEU A 13 32.26 -0.26 -8.46
N GLY A 14 32.18 1.07 -8.44
CA GLY A 14 31.50 1.83 -7.41
C GLY A 14 29.99 1.57 -7.39
N ILE A 15 29.34 1.62 -8.55
CA ILE A 15 27.91 1.30 -8.70
C ILE A 15 27.65 -0.16 -8.31
N LEU A 16 28.47 -1.09 -8.81
CA LEU A 16 28.34 -2.52 -8.49
C LEU A 16 28.53 -2.76 -6.99
N GLY A 17 29.55 -2.15 -6.37
CA GLY A 17 29.79 -2.23 -4.94
C GLY A 17 28.64 -1.67 -4.12
N PHE A 18 28.04 -0.55 -4.55
CA PHE A 18 26.85 0.01 -3.93
C PHE A 18 25.65 -0.93 -4.01
N LEU A 19 25.38 -1.53 -5.18
CA LEU A 19 24.29 -2.49 -5.36
C LEU A 19 24.47 -3.75 -4.51
N ILE A 20 25.70 -4.26 -4.42
CA ILE A 20 26.05 -5.41 -3.57
C ILE A 20 25.82 -5.04 -2.09
N LEU A 21 26.31 -3.88 -1.65
CA LEU A 21 26.12 -3.42 -0.28
C LEU A 21 24.62 -3.26 0.05
N TYR A 22 23.85 -2.66 -0.85
CA TYR A 22 22.40 -2.54 -0.71
C TYR A 22 21.72 -3.89 -0.59
N ALA A 23 22.08 -4.86 -1.45
CA ALA A 23 21.52 -6.21 -1.39
C ALA A 23 21.86 -6.92 -0.07
N ILE A 24 23.10 -6.76 0.44
CA ILE A 24 23.50 -7.29 1.74
C ILE A 24 22.71 -6.64 2.86
N CYS A 25 22.59 -5.31 2.88
CA CYS A 25 21.81 -4.59 3.90
C CYS A 25 20.34 -5.02 3.88
N SER A 26 19.72 -5.09 2.70
CA SER A 26 18.33 -5.54 2.54
C SER A 26 18.14 -6.97 3.05
N PHE A 27 19.04 -7.88 2.67
CA PHE A 27 19.01 -9.25 3.17
C PHE A 27 19.17 -9.31 4.69
N VAL A 28 20.18 -8.68 5.26
CA VAL A 28 20.43 -8.72 6.72
C VAL A 28 19.29 -8.06 7.50
N PHE A 29 18.80 -6.90 7.07
CA PHE A 29 17.75 -6.19 7.79
C PHE A 29 16.37 -6.82 7.64
N SER A 30 16.10 -7.58 6.56
CA SER A 30 14.83 -8.33 6.43
C SER A 30 14.64 -9.40 7.52
N TRP A 31 15.70 -9.82 8.21
CA TRP A 31 15.64 -10.79 9.32
C TRP A 31 15.40 -10.12 10.68
N ILE A 32 15.50 -8.79 10.76
CA ILE A 32 15.27 -8.04 12.00
C ILE A 32 13.77 -7.80 12.13
N THR A 33 13.12 -8.56 13.02
CA THR A 33 11.69 -8.44 13.29
C THR A 33 11.42 -7.47 14.45
N VAL A 34 10.24 -6.85 14.43
CA VAL A 34 9.72 -6.06 15.55
C VAL A 34 9.03 -7.01 16.52
N LYS A 35 9.31 -6.86 17.82
CA LYS A 35 8.61 -7.63 18.85
C LYS A 35 7.14 -7.21 18.90
N ALA A 36 6.25 -8.18 18.97
CA ALA A 36 4.84 -7.91 19.22
C ALA A 36 4.67 -7.15 20.55
N GLU A 37 3.83 -6.11 20.52
CA GLU A 37 3.43 -5.44 21.76
C GLU A 37 2.68 -6.43 22.66
N THR A 38 2.94 -6.38 23.96
CA THR A 38 2.33 -7.28 24.95
C THR A 38 1.08 -6.66 25.57
N GLY A 39 0.17 -7.50 26.09
CA GLY A 39 -0.86 -7.04 27.03
C GLY A 39 -2.24 -6.73 26.44
N GLN A 40 -2.62 -7.29 25.30
CA GLN A 40 -4.00 -7.20 24.81
C GLN A 40 -4.52 -8.57 24.39
N ALA A 41 -5.72 -8.92 24.84
CA ALA A 41 -6.41 -10.09 24.32
C ALA A 41 -6.66 -9.87 22.82
N PRO A 42 -6.30 -10.84 21.95
CA PRO A 42 -6.55 -10.72 20.52
C PRO A 42 -8.06 -10.67 20.28
N ASP A 43 -8.52 -9.62 19.61
CA ASP A 43 -9.95 -9.28 19.54
C ASP A 43 -10.42 -9.12 18.09
N VAL A 44 -9.59 -8.48 17.24
CA VAL A 44 -9.93 -8.23 15.83
C VAL A 44 -8.98 -8.97 14.91
N THR A 45 -9.55 -9.70 13.95
CA THR A 45 -8.78 -10.36 12.88
C THR A 45 -8.45 -9.36 11.78
N VAL A 46 -7.18 -9.29 11.40
CA VAL A 46 -6.64 -8.44 10.34
C VAL A 46 -5.77 -9.32 9.44
N TYR A 47 -5.65 -8.94 8.16
CA TYR A 47 -4.78 -9.61 7.22
C TYR A 47 -3.82 -8.62 6.58
N LEU A 48 -2.65 -9.11 6.20
CA LEU A 48 -1.74 -8.43 5.29
C LEU A 48 -1.70 -9.26 4.01
N LYS A 49 -2.12 -8.65 2.90
CA LYS A 49 -2.24 -9.31 1.61
C LYS A 49 -1.30 -8.66 0.60
N THR A 50 -0.59 -9.43 -0.20
CA THR A 50 0.31 -8.93 -1.24
C THR A 50 0.01 -9.55 -2.59
N ASN A 51 0.31 -8.82 -3.66
CA ASN A 51 0.36 -9.34 -5.03
C ASN A 51 1.81 -9.54 -5.54
N GLY A 52 2.80 -9.46 -4.63
CA GLY A 52 4.23 -9.56 -4.92
C GLY A 52 4.92 -8.21 -5.16
N VAL A 53 4.17 -7.13 -5.42
CA VAL A 53 4.72 -5.79 -5.65
C VAL A 53 4.13 -4.73 -4.72
N HIS A 54 2.90 -4.96 -4.28
CA HIS A 54 2.12 -4.12 -3.37
C HIS A 54 1.61 -4.95 -2.18
N ALA A 55 1.37 -4.30 -1.05
CA ALA A 55 0.78 -4.90 0.14
C ALA A 55 -0.40 -4.05 0.64
N ASP A 56 -1.51 -4.73 0.91
CA ASP A 56 -2.75 -4.17 1.44
C ASP A 56 -2.97 -4.66 2.87
N ILE A 57 -3.53 -3.79 3.71
CA ILE A 57 -4.03 -4.15 5.03
C ILE A 57 -5.52 -4.42 4.92
N VAL A 58 -5.95 -5.60 5.32
CA VAL A 58 -7.34 -6.04 5.22
C VAL A 58 -7.98 -6.11 6.60
N VAL A 59 -9.08 -5.41 6.77
CA VAL A 59 -9.84 -5.34 8.02
C VAL A 59 -11.31 -5.70 7.79
N PRO A 60 -12.07 -6.05 8.84
CA PRO A 60 -13.52 -6.16 8.73
C PRO A 60 -14.12 -4.83 8.26
N VAL A 61 -15.10 -4.88 7.36
CA VAL A 61 -15.83 -3.68 6.89
C VAL A 61 -16.49 -2.96 8.07
N LYS A 62 -17.04 -3.73 9.00
CA LYS A 62 -17.73 -3.21 10.17
C LYS A 62 -17.49 -4.09 11.38
N ASN A 63 -17.21 -3.46 12.51
CA ASN A 63 -17.19 -4.08 13.83
C ASN A 63 -17.56 -3.03 14.90
N GLU A 64 -17.34 -3.34 16.18
CA GLU A 64 -17.64 -2.43 17.29
C GLU A 64 -16.74 -1.17 17.35
N PHE A 65 -15.61 -1.17 16.64
CA PHE A 65 -14.64 -0.07 16.67
C PHE A 65 -14.77 0.88 15.48
N ARG A 66 -15.19 0.37 14.31
CA ARG A 66 -15.34 1.16 13.07
C ARG A 66 -16.37 0.55 12.12
N ASP A 67 -17.13 1.41 11.46
CA ASP A 67 -17.93 1.11 10.28
C ASP A 67 -17.34 1.89 9.10
N TRP A 68 -16.77 1.19 8.11
CA TRP A 68 -16.15 1.81 6.94
C TRP A 68 -17.14 2.16 5.83
N THR A 69 -18.37 1.66 5.89
CA THR A 69 -19.35 1.84 4.81
C THR A 69 -19.71 3.30 4.48
N PRO A 70 -19.66 4.28 5.41
CA PRO A 70 -19.86 5.69 5.06
C PRO A 70 -18.65 6.34 4.35
N ASP A 71 -17.44 5.83 4.61
CA ASP A 71 -16.19 6.34 4.05
C ASP A 71 -15.81 5.66 2.73
N VAL A 72 -16.18 4.39 2.61
CA VAL A 72 -15.97 3.58 1.43
C VAL A 72 -17.32 2.93 1.14
N PRO A 73 -18.17 3.55 0.32
CA PRO A 73 -19.45 2.96 -0.05
C PRO A 73 -19.26 1.81 -1.04
N TYR A 74 -20.02 0.72 -0.88
CA TYR A 74 -20.05 -0.35 -1.88
C TYR A 74 -20.44 0.16 -3.28
N ALA A 75 -21.26 1.22 -3.35
CA ALA A 75 -21.71 1.85 -4.59
C ALA A 75 -20.56 2.47 -5.42
N ASP A 76 -19.40 2.72 -4.81
CA ASP A 76 -18.24 3.22 -5.52
C ASP A 76 -17.52 2.09 -6.29
N THR A 77 -17.79 0.83 -5.91
CA THR A 77 -17.37 -0.36 -6.67
C THR A 77 -18.32 -0.63 -7.83
N ARG A 78 -17.86 -1.37 -8.84
CA ARG A 78 -18.71 -1.76 -9.98
C ARG A 78 -19.78 -2.75 -9.59
N ALA A 79 -19.44 -3.70 -8.71
CA ALA A 79 -20.34 -4.76 -8.30
C ALA A 79 -21.43 -4.27 -7.33
N GLY A 80 -21.12 -3.25 -6.50
CA GLY A 80 -22.06 -2.79 -5.48
C GLY A 80 -22.41 -3.85 -4.43
N ASP A 81 -21.56 -4.86 -4.27
CA ASP A 81 -21.89 -6.06 -3.49
C ASP A 81 -21.71 -5.84 -1.99
N SER A 82 -22.82 -5.50 -1.32
CA SER A 82 -22.87 -5.29 0.13
C SER A 82 -22.70 -6.57 0.98
N THR A 83 -22.57 -7.75 0.37
CA THR A 83 -22.37 -9.00 1.11
C THR A 83 -20.90 -9.22 1.53
N LEU A 84 -19.97 -8.46 0.95
CA LEU A 84 -18.53 -8.61 1.19
C LEU A 84 -18.15 -8.03 2.55
N GLY A 85 -17.60 -8.87 3.43
CA GLY A 85 -17.36 -8.56 4.85
C GLY A 85 -15.97 -8.01 5.19
N TYR A 86 -15.02 -8.03 4.25
CA TYR A 86 -13.67 -7.52 4.44
C TYR A 86 -13.33 -6.40 3.45
N LEU A 87 -12.52 -5.44 3.90
CA LEU A 87 -12.05 -4.31 3.13
C LEU A 87 -10.53 -4.22 3.22
N ALA A 88 -9.88 -4.29 2.08
CA ALA A 88 -8.46 -4.07 1.91
C ALA A 88 -8.18 -2.59 1.64
N PHE A 89 -7.11 -2.08 2.24
CA PHE A 89 -6.60 -0.73 2.05
C PHE A 89 -5.15 -0.78 1.57
N GLY A 90 -4.90 -0.16 0.44
CA GLY A 90 -3.58 0.13 -0.12
C GLY A 90 -3.39 1.64 -0.28
N TRP A 91 -2.16 2.12 -0.14
CA TRP A 91 -1.79 3.51 -0.39
C TRP A 91 -0.60 3.55 -1.35
N GLY A 92 -0.58 4.51 -2.27
CA GLY A 92 0.47 4.58 -3.26
C GLY A 92 0.42 5.83 -4.13
N ASP A 93 1.33 5.88 -5.10
CA ASP A 93 1.36 6.94 -6.11
C ASP A 93 0.13 6.85 -7.03
N LYS A 94 -0.60 7.95 -7.15
CA LYS A 94 -1.86 8.00 -7.91
C LYS A 94 -1.63 7.73 -9.40
N ALA A 95 -0.60 8.32 -9.99
CA ALA A 95 -0.33 8.13 -11.41
C ALA A 95 0.13 6.69 -11.69
N PHE A 96 0.88 6.08 -10.77
CA PHE A 96 1.25 4.68 -10.87
C PHE A 96 0.00 3.77 -10.84
N TYR A 97 -0.93 4.00 -9.92
CA TYR A 97 -2.17 3.21 -9.87
C TYR A 97 -3.03 3.36 -11.13
N LEU A 98 -3.22 4.60 -11.60
CA LEU A 98 -4.22 4.90 -12.62
C LEU A 98 -3.67 4.82 -14.05
N ASP A 99 -2.41 5.19 -14.27
CA ASP A 99 -1.81 5.24 -15.61
C ASP A 99 -0.97 4.00 -15.93
N THR A 100 -0.78 3.08 -14.97
CA THR A 100 0.00 1.84 -15.16
C THR A 100 -0.82 0.57 -14.86
N PRO A 101 -1.88 0.26 -15.65
CA PRO A 101 -2.64 -0.98 -15.45
C PRO A 101 -1.78 -2.23 -15.62
N THR A 102 -0.83 -2.19 -16.57
CA THR A 102 0.17 -3.25 -16.75
C THR A 102 1.58 -2.69 -16.65
N TRP A 103 2.56 -3.55 -16.35
CA TRP A 103 3.97 -3.15 -16.32
C TRP A 103 4.49 -2.61 -17.66
N ALA A 104 3.85 -2.96 -18.78
CA ALA A 104 4.19 -2.42 -20.09
C ALA A 104 3.78 -0.95 -20.26
N ASP A 105 2.82 -0.49 -19.47
CA ASP A 105 2.31 0.89 -19.49
C ASP A 105 3.18 1.85 -18.65
N LEU A 106 4.18 1.32 -17.93
CA LEU A 106 5.02 2.10 -17.03
C LEU A 106 5.88 3.10 -17.81
N LYS A 107 5.49 4.37 -17.74
CA LYS A 107 6.26 5.46 -18.32
C LYS A 107 7.41 5.87 -17.40
N PHE A 108 8.56 6.18 -17.99
CA PHE A 108 9.69 6.74 -17.26
C PHE A 108 9.31 7.99 -16.46
N SER A 109 8.47 8.86 -17.04
CA SER A 109 7.97 10.06 -16.36
C SER A 109 7.18 9.74 -15.10
N THR A 110 6.34 8.70 -15.13
CA THR A 110 5.56 8.26 -13.96
C THR A 110 6.49 7.72 -12.89
N ALA A 111 7.41 6.82 -13.26
CA ALA A 111 8.40 6.27 -12.32
C ALA A 111 9.28 7.36 -11.69
N PHE A 112 9.75 8.33 -12.48
CA PHE A 112 10.56 9.44 -12.00
C PHE A 112 9.78 10.33 -11.03
N ARG A 113 8.56 10.74 -11.39
CA ARG A 113 7.74 11.60 -10.53
C ARG A 113 7.40 10.91 -9.21
N ALA A 114 7.05 9.63 -9.27
CA ALA A 114 6.81 8.81 -8.10
C ALA A 114 8.07 8.73 -7.22
N ALA A 115 9.24 8.42 -7.80
CA ALA A 115 10.48 8.31 -7.03
C ALA A 115 10.86 9.61 -6.33
N PHE A 116 10.65 10.76 -6.98
CA PHE A 116 11.10 12.08 -6.52
C PHE A 116 10.00 12.94 -5.87
N ALA A 117 8.91 12.34 -5.38
CA ALA A 117 7.87 13.07 -4.63
C ALA A 117 7.15 14.18 -5.43
N LEU A 118 6.98 13.97 -6.74
CA LEU A 118 6.35 14.93 -7.67
C LEU A 118 4.95 14.53 -8.13
N SER A 119 4.33 13.60 -7.42
CA SER A 119 3.00 13.07 -7.68
C SER A 119 2.13 13.17 -6.42
N THR A 120 0.82 13.12 -6.63
CA THR A 120 -0.14 12.92 -5.54
C THR A 120 -0.31 11.44 -5.25
N THR A 121 -0.97 11.14 -4.12
CA THR A 121 -1.21 9.77 -3.66
C THR A 121 -2.68 9.40 -3.77
N ALA A 122 -2.96 8.10 -3.81
CA ALA A 122 -4.31 7.56 -3.78
C ALA A 122 -4.41 6.43 -2.77
N MET A 123 -5.60 6.28 -2.20
CA MET A 123 -6.02 5.11 -1.46
C MET A 123 -6.73 4.17 -2.42
N HIS A 124 -6.23 2.94 -2.54
CA HIS A 124 -6.89 1.85 -3.24
C HIS A 124 -7.63 0.99 -2.22
N THR A 125 -8.91 0.73 -2.46
CA THR A 125 -9.70 -0.11 -1.57
C THR A 125 -10.33 -1.25 -2.33
N THR A 126 -10.30 -2.47 -1.78
CA THR A 126 -10.90 -3.65 -2.42
C THR A 126 -11.71 -4.46 -1.41
N TYR A 127 -12.94 -4.81 -1.76
CA TYR A 127 -13.77 -5.68 -0.94
C TYR A 127 -13.55 -7.16 -1.22
N TYR A 128 -13.61 -7.95 -0.14
CA TYR A 128 -13.51 -9.40 -0.17
C TYR A 128 -14.62 -10.04 0.69
N ASP A 129 -15.15 -11.17 0.22
CA ASP A 129 -16.05 -12.02 1.00
C ASP A 129 -15.26 -12.79 2.05
N THR A 130 -14.29 -13.57 1.60
CA THR A 130 -13.39 -14.35 2.44
C THR A 130 -11.95 -14.25 1.94
N LEU A 131 -10.99 -14.44 2.86
CA LEU A 131 -9.57 -14.48 2.53
C LEU A 131 -9.01 -15.87 2.77
N VAL A 132 -8.27 -16.38 1.78
CA VAL A 132 -7.51 -17.61 1.89
C VAL A 132 -6.13 -17.29 2.46
N VAL A 133 -5.79 -17.89 3.59
CA VAL A 133 -4.47 -17.70 4.23
C VAL A 133 -3.43 -18.54 3.51
N ASP A 134 -2.41 -17.89 2.98
CA ASP A 134 -1.30 -18.52 2.25
C ASP A 134 -0.02 -17.66 2.31
N LYS A 135 0.93 -17.88 1.40
CA LYS A 135 2.18 -17.12 1.35
C LYS A 135 2.01 -15.64 0.98
N SER A 136 0.89 -15.30 0.33
CA SER A 136 0.53 -13.97 -0.14
C SER A 136 -0.51 -13.28 0.74
N CYS A 137 -1.11 -14.00 1.69
CA CYS A 137 -2.09 -13.46 2.62
C CYS A 137 -1.88 -14.06 4.01
N ILE A 138 -1.35 -13.25 4.92
CA ILE A 138 -1.13 -13.65 6.31
C ILE A 138 -2.24 -13.12 7.20
N ARG A 139 -2.74 -13.98 8.11
CA ARG A 139 -3.74 -13.61 9.11
C ARG A 139 -3.07 -13.37 10.45
N PHE A 140 -3.43 -12.29 11.12
CA PHE A 140 -3.03 -12.02 12.49
C PHE A 140 -4.19 -11.38 13.26
N THR A 141 -4.03 -11.29 14.57
CA THR A 141 -5.02 -10.69 15.46
C THR A 141 -4.41 -9.51 16.19
N MET A 142 -5.24 -8.50 16.43
CA MET A 142 -4.86 -7.29 17.15
C MET A 142 -5.80 -7.10 18.33
N GLY A 143 -5.27 -6.56 19.42
CA GLY A 143 -6.10 -6.10 20.53
C GLY A 143 -6.86 -4.82 20.16
N ALA A 144 -7.90 -4.52 20.93
CA ALA A 144 -8.77 -3.37 20.67
C ALA A 144 -8.02 -2.03 20.55
N ALA A 145 -7.01 -1.77 21.39
CA ALA A 145 -6.29 -0.48 21.32
C ALA A 145 -5.31 -0.43 20.13
N GLN A 146 -4.72 -1.55 19.75
CA GLN A 146 -3.93 -1.66 18.52
C GLN A 146 -4.80 -1.44 17.28
N TYR A 147 -5.97 -2.07 17.25
CA TYR A 147 -6.90 -1.94 16.13
C TYR A 147 -7.42 -0.51 15.99
N ARG A 148 -7.72 0.21 17.09
CA ARG A 148 -8.09 1.63 17.02
C ARG A 148 -6.99 2.51 16.44
N ARG A 149 -5.71 2.23 16.75
CA ARG A 149 -4.58 2.96 16.12
C ARG A 149 -4.48 2.65 14.64
N LEU A 150 -4.71 1.40 14.25
CA LEU A 150 -4.76 1.02 12.83
C LEU A 150 -5.90 1.75 12.11
N VAL A 151 -7.11 1.78 12.69
CA VAL A 151 -8.24 2.52 12.12
C VAL A 151 -7.89 3.99 11.91
N ASP A 152 -7.34 4.66 12.93
CA ASP A 152 -6.90 6.07 12.82
C ASP A 152 -5.81 6.26 11.74
N TYR A 153 -4.88 5.32 11.63
CA TYR A 153 -3.85 5.34 10.60
C TYR A 153 -4.42 5.21 9.19
N LEU A 154 -5.32 4.25 8.97
CA LEU A 154 -6.00 4.04 7.68
C LEU A 154 -6.89 5.25 7.32
N ASP A 155 -7.61 5.78 8.30
CA ASP A 155 -8.49 6.94 8.15
C ASP A 155 -7.72 8.20 7.71
N LYS A 156 -6.54 8.43 8.30
CA LYS A 156 -5.62 9.52 7.91
C LYS A 156 -5.00 9.33 6.53
N GLY A 157 -5.12 8.15 5.94
CA GLY A 157 -4.70 7.89 4.57
C GLY A 157 -5.58 8.60 3.53
N PHE A 158 -6.84 8.90 3.86
CA PHE A 158 -7.79 9.52 2.95
C PHE A 158 -7.72 11.05 2.98
N GLU A 159 -7.77 11.65 1.79
CA GLU A 159 -8.12 13.06 1.66
C GLU A 159 -9.64 13.22 1.74
N ARG A 160 -10.09 14.26 2.45
CA ARG A 160 -11.50 14.49 2.75
C ARG A 160 -11.95 15.86 2.26
N ASP A 161 -13.20 15.93 1.79
CA ASP A 161 -13.83 17.18 1.39
C ASP A 161 -14.22 18.05 2.59
N SER A 162 -14.79 19.23 2.33
CA SER A 162 -15.23 20.17 3.37
C SER A 162 -16.36 19.64 4.26
N LEU A 163 -17.03 18.56 3.85
CA LEU A 163 -18.06 17.87 4.63
C LEU A 163 -17.51 16.65 5.37
N GLY A 164 -16.20 16.42 5.31
CA GLY A 164 -15.52 15.32 5.97
C GLY A 164 -15.69 13.98 5.26
N ARG A 165 -16.13 13.95 4.00
CA ARG A 165 -16.29 12.71 3.21
C ARG A 165 -15.01 12.41 2.44
N THR A 166 -14.71 11.13 2.24
CA THR A 166 -13.64 10.71 1.34
C THR A 166 -13.91 11.19 -0.08
N ILE A 167 -12.86 11.51 -0.82
CA ILE A 167 -12.97 12.00 -2.20
C ILE A 167 -12.71 10.84 -3.15
N VAL A 168 -13.75 10.27 -3.75
CA VAL A 168 -13.62 9.23 -4.77
C VAL A 168 -12.92 9.78 -6.02
N ILE A 169 -12.02 9.00 -6.62
CA ILE A 169 -11.38 9.32 -7.89
C ILE A 169 -12.20 8.65 -9.01
N PRO A 170 -12.89 9.42 -9.87
CA PRO A 170 -13.60 8.84 -11.01
C PRO A 170 -12.60 8.29 -12.01
N THR A 171 -12.58 6.98 -12.20
CA THR A 171 -11.63 6.31 -13.09
C THR A 171 -12.19 5.01 -13.66
N GLU A 172 -11.72 4.65 -14.85
CA GLU A 172 -11.93 3.34 -15.45
C GLU A 172 -10.78 2.37 -15.10
N ALA A 173 -9.67 2.86 -14.56
CA ALA A 173 -8.58 2.01 -14.07
C ALA A 173 -9.06 1.25 -12.82
N ARG A 174 -9.04 -0.09 -12.89
CA ARG A 174 -9.53 -0.98 -11.84
C ARG A 174 -8.74 -2.27 -11.83
N TYR A 175 -8.55 -2.84 -10.64
CA TYR A 175 -7.90 -4.14 -10.46
C TYR A 175 -8.93 -5.27 -10.27
N GLY A 176 -10.22 -4.93 -10.13
CA GLY A 176 -11.33 -5.87 -10.12
C GLY A 176 -12.69 -5.20 -10.31
N ASN A 177 -13.76 -5.89 -9.90
CA ASN A 177 -15.12 -5.31 -9.87
C ASN A 177 -15.48 -4.74 -8.48
N ASN A 178 -14.70 -5.11 -7.48
CA ASN A 178 -14.98 -4.84 -6.06
C ASN A 178 -14.03 -3.78 -5.49
N ASP A 179 -13.32 -3.04 -6.34
CA ASP A 179 -12.37 -2.03 -5.94
C ASP A 179 -12.77 -0.62 -6.39
N ALA A 180 -12.21 0.35 -5.68
CA ALA A 180 -12.39 1.77 -5.91
C ALA A 180 -11.11 2.53 -5.50
N PHE A 181 -10.96 3.74 -6.02
CA PHE A 181 -9.85 4.64 -5.71
C PHE A 181 -10.36 5.93 -5.08
N TYR A 182 -9.63 6.43 -4.09
CA TYR A 182 -9.91 7.69 -3.40
C TYR A 182 -8.64 8.55 -3.35
N GLU A 183 -8.79 9.87 -3.29
CA GLU A 183 -7.66 10.78 -3.07
C GLU A 183 -7.01 10.44 -1.73
N GLY A 184 -5.68 10.32 -1.74
CA GLY A 184 -4.90 9.93 -0.58
C GLY A 184 -4.02 11.07 -0.08
N VAL A 185 -3.79 11.11 1.22
CA VAL A 185 -2.90 12.09 1.88
C VAL A 185 -1.46 11.59 1.92
N GLY A 186 -0.52 12.51 1.67
CA GLY A 186 0.90 12.30 1.86
C GLY A 186 1.69 12.44 0.57
N THR A 187 2.89 11.86 0.55
CA THR A 187 3.80 12.00 -0.57
C THR A 187 4.53 10.69 -0.79
N TYR A 188 4.34 10.10 -1.96
CA TYR A 188 5.05 8.92 -2.39
C TYR A 188 6.47 9.28 -2.81
N SER A 189 7.46 8.46 -2.46
CA SER A 189 8.85 8.63 -2.89
C SER A 189 9.61 7.31 -2.88
N LEU A 190 10.85 7.34 -3.38
CA LEU A 190 11.75 6.17 -3.30
C LEU A 190 12.06 5.70 -1.87
N PHE A 191 11.80 6.55 -0.86
CA PHE A 191 11.97 6.23 0.57
C PHE A 191 10.64 6.02 1.31
N ARG A 192 9.52 6.46 0.73
CA ARG A 192 8.16 6.31 1.27
C ARG A 192 7.29 5.67 0.21
N THR A 193 7.36 4.35 0.17
CA THR A 193 6.65 3.52 -0.81
C THR A 193 5.35 2.98 -0.22
N CYS A 194 4.56 2.31 -1.06
CA CYS A 194 3.35 1.62 -0.63
C CYS A 194 3.65 0.52 0.42
N ASN A 195 4.74 -0.22 0.24
CA ASN A 195 5.15 -1.28 1.17
C ASN A 195 5.71 -0.70 2.47
N THR A 196 6.28 0.51 2.43
CA THR A 196 6.67 1.25 3.64
C THR A 196 5.44 1.75 4.41
N TRP A 197 4.38 2.13 3.71
CA TRP A 197 3.13 2.55 4.32
C TRP A 197 2.38 1.39 5.00
N ALA A 198 2.46 0.18 4.46
CA ALA A 198 1.84 -1.01 5.04
C ALA A 198 2.65 -1.69 6.16
N ASN A 199 3.91 -1.26 6.39
CA ASN A 199 4.83 -1.82 7.39
C ASN A 199 4.54 -1.28 8.79
#